data_AF-A0A3P7LQM9-F1
#
_entry.id   AF-A0A3P7LQM9-F1
#
_cell.length_a   1.000
_cell.length_b   1.000
_cell.length_c   1.000
_cell.angle_alpha   90.00
_cell.angle_beta   90.00
_cell.angle_gamma   90.00
#
_symmetry.space_group_name_H-M   'P 1'
#
loop_
_entity.id
_entity.type
_entity.pdbx_description
1 polymer ?
#
loop_
_entity_poly.entity_id
_entity_poly.type
_entity_poly.pdbx_seq_one_letter_code
_entity_poly.pdbx_strand_id
1 'polypeptide(L)'
;MARLHTLHVALNDFDRCCCEEEQEQEDSTSSNGSTSTTFPQLTHLFFSDNRLANWSAVCCLGRHFPALQYLVLLGNPLTSVTKPDPNDPRTVKCFENVSSLNLTETDIDSWDSVDALNHCMPALLSLKLGNALPLFRVSLVSLAPNPLVSEGVVLVTP
;
A
#
# COMPACT_ATOMS: atom_id res chain seq x y z
N MET A 1 -12.13 -11.91 28.35
CA MET A 1 -11.30 -11.72 27.14
C MET A 1 -12.09 -10.87 26.15
N ALA A 2 -11.45 -9.91 25.49
CA ALA A 2 -12.12 -9.03 24.52
C ALA A 2 -12.54 -9.81 23.27
N ARG A 3 -13.79 -9.66 22.83
CA ARG A 3 -14.40 -10.34 21.67
C ARG A 3 -14.50 -9.42 20.45
N LEU A 4 -13.55 -8.50 20.30
CA LEU A 4 -13.61 -7.50 19.24
C LEU A 4 -13.24 -8.16 17.90
N HIS A 5 -14.19 -8.21 16.97
CA HIS A 5 -14.00 -8.80 15.63
C HIS A 5 -13.84 -7.76 14.54
N THR A 6 -14.45 -6.59 14.74
CA THR A 6 -14.52 -5.52 13.76
C THR A 6 -14.14 -4.21 14.41
N LEU A 7 -13.24 -3.48 13.78
CA LEU A 7 -12.79 -2.17 14.22
C LEU A 7 -12.90 -1.18 13.05
N HIS A 8 -13.59 -0.07 13.31
CA HIS A 8 -13.68 1.06 12.39
C HIS A 8 -12.94 2.24 13.00
N VAL A 9 -11.92 2.73 12.29
CA VAL A 9 -11.06 3.84 12.71
C VAL A 9 -10.82 4.80 11.53
N ALA A 10 -11.87 5.04 10.74
CA ALA A 10 -11.80 5.95 9.60
C ALA A 10 -11.72 7.42 10.04
N LEU A 11 -11.21 8.29 9.16
CA LEU A 11 -11.17 9.74 9.34
C LEU A 11 -10.35 10.18 10.57
N ASN A 12 -9.21 9.52 10.79
CA ASN A 12 -8.25 9.90 11.83
C ASN A 12 -6.92 10.33 11.18
N ASP A 13 -6.01 10.88 11.99
CA ASP A 13 -4.70 11.34 11.53
C ASP A 13 -3.59 10.31 11.78
N PHE A 14 -3.92 9.01 11.80
CA PHE A 14 -2.91 7.97 12.01
C PHE A 14 -1.97 7.89 10.80
N ASP A 15 -0.71 8.24 11.00
CA ASP A 15 0.34 8.26 9.98
C ASP A 15 1.47 7.25 10.26
N ARG A 16 1.60 6.78 11.51
CA ARG A 16 2.67 5.86 11.96
C ARG A 16 2.16 4.68 12.77
N CYS A 17 2.96 3.63 12.80
CA CYS A 17 2.76 2.48 13.67
C CYS A 17 3.60 2.61 14.95
N CYS A 18 3.07 2.11 16.07
CA CYS A 18 3.75 2.07 17.38
C CYS A 18 5.10 1.32 17.38
N CYS A 19 5.45 0.57 16.34
CA CYS A 19 6.72 -0.17 16.26
C CYS A 19 7.91 0.69 15.79
N GLU A 20 7.71 1.98 15.48
CA GLU A 20 8.78 2.89 15.06
C GLU A 20 9.53 3.55 16.23
N GLU A 21 9.00 3.51 17.46
CA GLU A 21 9.54 4.25 18.61
C GLU A 21 10.72 3.57 19.34
N GLU A 22 11.17 2.38 18.91
CA GLU A 22 12.23 1.62 19.61
C GLU A 22 13.67 2.11 19.37
N GLN A 23 13.87 3.31 18.78
CA GLN A 23 15.19 3.89 18.58
C GLN A 23 15.25 5.35 19.06
N GLU A 24 15.54 5.56 20.35
CA GLU A 24 16.33 6.69 20.89
C GLU A 24 16.37 6.70 22.44
N GLN A 25 16.67 5.57 23.11
CA GLN A 25 17.27 5.63 24.46
C GLN A 25 17.89 4.29 24.88
N GLU A 26 19.18 4.13 24.60
CA GLU A 26 20.04 3.24 25.38
C GLU A 26 20.34 3.92 26.72
N ASP A 27 19.58 3.62 27.76
CA ASP A 27 20.16 3.54 29.09
C ASP A 27 19.59 2.35 29.85
N SER A 28 20.47 1.74 30.61
CA SER A 28 20.38 0.43 31.21
C SER A 28 19.27 0.38 32.26
N THR A 29 18.33 -0.55 32.15
CA THR A 29 17.92 -1.50 33.21
C THR A 29 16.74 -2.37 32.74
N SER A 30 16.87 -3.67 32.99
CA SER A 30 15.90 -4.73 32.72
C SER A 30 14.45 -4.38 33.11
N SER A 31 13.51 -4.43 32.16
CA SER A 31 12.19 -5.08 32.36
C SER A 31 11.34 -5.03 31.09
N ASN A 32 10.98 -6.21 30.58
CA ASN A 32 9.79 -6.52 29.78
C ASN A 32 9.43 -5.54 28.66
N GLY A 33 9.78 -5.89 27.41
CA GLY A 33 9.20 -5.28 26.20
C GLY A 33 7.68 -5.28 26.33
N SER A 34 7.13 -4.12 26.69
CA SER A 34 5.79 -3.98 27.22
C SER A 34 4.80 -3.96 26.06
N THR A 35 4.04 -5.04 25.98
CA THR A 35 2.67 -5.09 25.47
C THR A 35 2.44 -4.67 24.01
N SER A 36 2.83 -5.51 23.06
CA SER A 36 2.04 -5.59 21.82
C SER A 36 0.65 -6.10 22.21
N THR A 37 -0.32 -5.21 22.39
CA THR A 37 -1.71 -5.61 22.55
C THR A 37 -2.18 -6.20 21.24
N THR A 38 -1.98 -7.51 21.09
CA THR A 38 -2.51 -8.27 19.98
C THR A 38 -4.02 -8.41 20.17
N PHE A 39 -4.80 -8.14 19.14
CA PHE A 39 -6.24 -8.43 19.10
C PHE A 39 -6.45 -9.71 18.28
N PRO A 40 -6.30 -10.91 18.88
CA PRO A 40 -6.24 -12.17 18.15
C PRO A 40 -7.56 -12.59 17.51
N GLN A 41 -8.68 -11.91 17.82
CA GLN A 41 -10.00 -12.21 17.28
C GLN A 41 -10.48 -11.17 16.25
N LEU A 42 -9.71 -10.11 16.02
CA LEU A 42 -10.10 -9.05 15.10
C LEU A 42 -9.85 -9.52 13.67
N THR A 43 -10.93 -9.60 12.89
CA THR A 43 -10.93 -10.10 11.52
C THR A 43 -11.20 -9.00 10.51
N HIS A 44 -11.82 -7.89 10.90
CA HIS A 44 -12.18 -6.78 10.01
C HIS A 44 -11.61 -5.46 10.53
N LEU A 45 -10.79 -4.80 9.72
CA LEU A 45 -10.22 -3.50 10.02
C LEU A 45 -10.59 -2.51 8.91
N PHE A 46 -11.33 -1.47 9.29
CA PHE A 46 -11.65 -0.35 8.43
C PHE A 46 -10.80 0.85 8.84
N PHE A 47 -9.79 1.15 8.03
CA PHE A 47 -8.79 2.19 8.24
C PHE A 47 -8.83 3.20 7.09
N SER A 48 -10.03 3.61 6.69
CA SER A 48 -10.21 4.56 5.59
C SER A 48 -9.81 5.98 5.97
N ASP A 49 -9.38 6.79 5.02
CA ASP A 49 -9.16 8.24 5.19
C ASP A 49 -8.27 8.55 6.40
N ASN A 50 -7.13 7.86 6.47
CA ASN A 50 -6.05 8.13 7.39
C ASN A 50 -4.83 8.65 6.62
N ARG A 51 -3.66 8.75 7.26
CA ARG A 51 -2.44 9.30 6.68
C ARG A 51 -1.37 8.24 6.43
N LEU A 52 -1.76 6.97 6.23
CA LEU A 52 -0.81 5.90 5.91
C LEU A 52 -0.19 6.15 4.55
N ALA A 53 1.07 6.59 4.53
CA ALA A 53 1.85 6.78 3.31
C ALA A 53 2.81 5.61 3.02
N ASN A 54 3.14 4.81 4.06
CA ASN A 54 4.19 3.81 4.00
C ASN A 54 3.64 2.39 4.21
N TRP A 55 4.07 1.46 3.36
CA TRP A 55 3.66 0.05 3.47
C TRP A 55 4.21 -0.64 4.73
N SER A 56 5.34 -0.17 5.27
CA SER A 56 5.89 -0.66 6.55
C SER A 56 4.90 -0.47 7.71
N ALA A 57 4.24 0.69 7.78
CA ALA A 57 3.20 0.97 8.77
C ALA A 57 1.95 0.10 8.56
N VAL A 58 1.63 -0.25 7.30
CA VAL A 58 0.58 -1.23 6.99
C VAL A 58 0.97 -2.62 7.52
N CYS A 59 2.15 -3.13 7.20
CA CYS A 59 2.69 -4.42 7.72
C CYS A 59 2.58 -4.53 9.25
N CYS A 60 2.80 -3.42 9.91
CA CYS A 60 2.67 -3.23 11.34
C CYS A 60 1.26 -3.53 11.89
N LEU A 61 0.19 -3.16 11.15
CA LEU A 61 -1.18 -3.53 11.48
C LEU A 61 -1.34 -5.06 11.50
N GLY A 62 -0.74 -5.76 10.54
CA GLY A 62 -0.78 -7.21 10.44
C GLY A 62 -0.17 -7.93 11.67
N ARG A 63 0.78 -7.29 12.35
CA ARG A 63 1.35 -7.80 13.60
C ARG A 63 0.41 -7.64 14.81
N HIS A 64 -0.33 -6.53 14.86
CA HIS A 64 -1.32 -6.27 15.93
C HIS A 64 -2.61 -7.08 15.74
N PHE A 65 -2.94 -7.39 14.48
CA PHE A 65 -4.16 -8.09 14.08
C PHE A 65 -3.82 -9.38 13.30
N PRO A 66 -3.31 -10.44 13.96
CA PRO A 66 -2.84 -11.64 13.28
C PRO A 66 -3.96 -12.47 12.62
N ALA A 67 -5.20 -12.34 13.11
CA ALA A 67 -6.37 -13.01 12.55
C ALA A 67 -7.10 -12.16 11.48
N LEU A 68 -6.50 -11.07 11.02
CA LEU A 68 -7.15 -10.15 10.08
C LEU A 68 -7.45 -10.85 8.75
N GLN A 69 -8.69 -10.68 8.28
CA GLN A 69 -9.19 -11.26 7.03
C GLN A 69 -9.62 -10.19 6.03
N TYR A 70 -10.15 -9.07 6.54
CA TYR A 70 -10.65 -7.95 5.75
C TYR A 70 -9.95 -6.67 6.17
N LEU A 71 -9.25 -6.04 5.22
CA LEU A 71 -8.50 -4.80 5.43
C LEU A 71 -8.95 -3.75 4.42
N VAL A 72 -9.42 -2.61 4.92
CA VAL A 72 -9.78 -1.45 4.10
C VAL A 72 -8.84 -0.30 4.42
N LEU A 73 -8.10 0.15 3.42
CA LEU A 73 -7.12 1.25 3.46
C LEU A 73 -7.52 2.37 2.49
N LEU A 74 -8.81 2.48 2.17
CA LEU A 74 -9.36 3.46 1.24
C LEU A 74 -8.92 4.89 1.61
N GLY A 75 -8.57 5.73 0.65
CA GLY A 75 -8.29 7.16 0.90
C GLY A 75 -6.99 7.43 1.65
N ASN A 76 -6.10 6.44 1.78
CA ASN A 76 -4.75 6.66 2.34
C ASN A 76 -3.75 7.00 1.23
N PRO A 77 -2.78 7.89 1.46
CA PRO A 77 -1.79 8.31 0.46
C PRO A 77 -0.67 7.28 0.23
N LEU A 78 -1.04 5.99 0.10
CA LEU A 78 -0.13 4.90 -0.20
C LEU A 78 0.30 5.00 -1.65
N THR A 79 1.60 5.14 -1.91
CA THR A 79 2.15 5.28 -3.27
C THR A 79 2.70 3.96 -3.82
N SER A 80 3.20 3.08 -2.95
CA SER A 80 3.78 1.80 -3.37
C SER A 80 3.70 0.75 -2.27
N VAL A 81 3.70 -0.52 -2.70
CA VAL A 81 3.78 -1.70 -1.84
C VAL A 81 5.22 -2.20 -1.87
N THR A 82 5.85 -2.28 -0.70
CA THR A 82 7.24 -2.77 -0.60
C THR A 82 7.24 -4.28 -0.39
N LYS A 83 8.12 -4.98 -1.12
CA LYS A 83 8.35 -6.41 -0.87
C LYS A 83 8.96 -6.61 0.52
N PRO A 84 8.63 -7.72 1.20
CA PRO A 84 9.33 -8.11 2.42
C PRO A 84 10.84 -8.20 2.19
N ASP A 85 11.64 -7.56 3.04
CA ASP A 85 13.08 -7.78 3.11
C ASP A 85 13.35 -9.00 4.00
N PRO A 86 13.94 -10.09 3.47
CA PRO A 86 14.23 -11.28 4.26
C PRO A 86 15.18 -11.02 5.43
N ASN A 87 15.96 -9.94 5.40
CA ASN A 87 16.85 -9.53 6.49
C ASN A 87 16.16 -8.63 7.52
N ASP A 88 14.97 -8.10 7.22
CA ASP A 88 14.20 -7.27 8.15
C ASP A 88 12.96 -8.00 8.66
N PRO A 89 13.01 -8.60 9.88
CA PRO A 89 11.89 -9.36 10.45
C PRO A 89 10.61 -8.52 10.62
N ARG A 90 10.68 -7.19 10.51
CA ARG A 90 9.51 -6.28 10.50
C ARG A 90 8.63 -6.42 9.26
N THR A 91 9.17 -7.00 8.20
CA THR A 91 8.53 -7.05 6.88
C THR A 91 8.16 -8.46 6.42
N VAL A 92 8.78 -9.51 6.98
CA VAL A 92 8.80 -10.89 6.43
C VAL A 92 7.47 -11.63 6.47
N LYS A 93 6.57 -11.36 7.44
CA LYS A 93 5.31 -12.10 7.59
C LYS A 93 4.23 -11.23 8.20
N CYS A 94 3.49 -10.53 7.36
CA CYS A 94 2.30 -9.82 7.78
C CYS A 94 1.09 -10.49 7.12
N PHE A 95 -0.10 -10.38 7.71
CA PHE A 95 -1.36 -10.67 7.00
C PHE A 95 -1.53 -12.07 6.38
N GLU A 96 -1.15 -13.14 7.09
CA GLU A 96 -1.29 -14.53 6.59
C GLU A 96 -2.75 -14.92 6.26
N ASN A 97 -3.73 -14.28 6.89
CA ASN A 97 -5.15 -14.60 6.76
C ASN A 97 -5.95 -13.58 5.95
N VAL A 98 -5.31 -12.50 5.45
CA VAL A 98 -6.03 -11.45 4.72
C VAL A 98 -6.46 -11.98 3.37
N SER A 99 -7.77 -12.04 3.17
CA SER A 99 -8.42 -12.53 1.95
C SER A 99 -9.06 -11.41 1.14
N SER A 100 -9.37 -10.27 1.78
CA SER A 100 -9.93 -9.11 1.10
C SER A 100 -9.16 -7.84 1.47
N LEU A 101 -8.67 -7.14 0.45
CA LEU A 101 -7.96 -5.87 0.57
C LEU A 101 -8.62 -4.80 -0.30
N ASN A 102 -8.89 -3.64 0.30
CA ASN A 102 -9.35 -2.46 -0.43
C ASN A 102 -8.32 -1.33 -0.36
N LEU A 103 -7.80 -0.95 -1.53
CA LEU A 103 -6.82 0.12 -1.76
C LEU A 103 -7.38 1.16 -2.76
N THR A 104 -8.70 1.29 -2.91
CA THR A 104 -9.29 2.36 -3.74
C THR A 104 -8.94 3.73 -3.18
N GLU A 105 -8.79 4.72 -4.05
CA GLU A 105 -8.42 6.09 -3.65
C GLU A 105 -7.07 6.14 -2.90
N THR A 106 -6.16 5.25 -3.27
CA THR A 106 -4.74 5.34 -2.93
C THR A 106 -3.95 5.83 -4.16
N ASP A 107 -2.69 6.19 -3.95
CA ASP A 107 -1.77 6.68 -4.99
C ASP A 107 -0.93 5.56 -5.63
N ILE A 108 -1.34 4.30 -5.49
CA ILE A 108 -0.65 3.16 -6.10
C ILE A 108 -0.90 3.15 -7.61
N ASP A 109 0.15 3.40 -8.38
CA ASP A 109 0.09 3.56 -9.83
C ASP A 109 0.83 2.46 -10.63
N SER A 110 1.55 1.56 -9.95
CA SER A 110 2.34 0.49 -10.57
C SER A 110 1.82 -0.91 -10.26
N TRP A 111 1.79 -1.76 -11.29
CA TRP A 111 1.52 -3.19 -11.17
C TRP A 111 2.60 -3.95 -10.37
N ASP A 112 3.83 -3.44 -10.30
CA ASP A 112 4.88 -4.03 -9.46
C ASP A 112 4.49 -4.02 -7.96
N SER A 113 3.77 -2.98 -7.53
CA SER A 113 3.21 -2.90 -6.18
C SER A 113 2.13 -3.96 -5.96
N VAL A 114 1.32 -4.25 -6.99
CA VAL A 114 0.30 -5.30 -6.94
C VAL A 114 0.95 -6.68 -6.83
N ASP A 115 2.01 -6.94 -7.58
CA ASP A 115 2.77 -8.18 -7.49
C ASP A 115 3.43 -8.36 -6.12
N ALA A 116 3.90 -7.26 -5.51
CA ALA A 116 4.48 -7.28 -4.16
C ALA A 116 3.48 -7.71 -3.08
N LEU A 117 2.17 -7.52 -3.28
CA LEU A 117 1.13 -7.98 -2.35
C LEU A 117 1.14 -9.50 -2.19
N ASN A 118 1.48 -10.27 -3.23
CA ASN A 118 1.53 -11.73 -3.16
C ASN A 118 2.51 -12.25 -2.11
N HIS A 119 3.56 -11.48 -1.82
CA HIS A 119 4.52 -11.82 -0.77
C HIS A 119 4.03 -11.48 0.64
N CYS A 120 3.18 -10.45 0.75
CA CYS A 120 2.67 -9.97 2.02
C CYS A 120 1.31 -10.59 2.40
N MET A 121 0.54 -11.11 1.44
CA MET A 121 -0.83 -11.59 1.64
C MET A 121 -1.07 -12.85 0.80
N PRO A 122 -0.49 -14.00 1.17
CA PRO A 122 -0.58 -15.22 0.37
C PRO A 122 -2.01 -15.78 0.24
N ALA A 123 -2.92 -15.39 1.15
CA ALA A 123 -4.33 -15.80 1.14
C ALA A 123 -5.26 -14.79 0.42
N LEU A 124 -4.71 -13.78 -0.28
CA LEU A 124 -5.50 -12.72 -0.89
C LEU A 124 -6.38 -13.27 -2.04
N LEU A 125 -7.70 -13.13 -1.89
CA LEU A 125 -8.70 -13.58 -2.87
C LEU A 125 -9.40 -12.43 -3.59
N SER A 126 -9.54 -11.28 -2.91
CA SER A 126 -10.25 -10.12 -3.41
C SER A 126 -9.42 -8.87 -3.21
N LEU A 127 -9.10 -8.19 -4.31
CA LEU A 127 -8.35 -6.95 -4.32
C LEU A 127 -9.18 -5.87 -5.02
N LYS A 128 -9.34 -4.72 -4.37
CA LYS A 128 -9.93 -3.52 -4.97
C LYS A 128 -8.84 -2.47 -5.13
N LEU A 129 -8.62 -2.05 -6.37
CA LEU A 129 -7.73 -0.98 -6.78
C LEU A 129 -8.55 0.04 -7.58
N GLY A 130 -8.10 1.29 -7.64
CA GLY A 130 -8.75 2.32 -8.43
C GLY A 130 -7.98 3.64 -8.43
N ASN A 131 -8.50 4.61 -9.18
CA ASN A 131 -7.98 5.98 -9.32
C ASN A 131 -6.68 6.10 -10.12
N ALA A 132 -5.55 5.61 -9.61
CA ALA A 132 -4.23 5.89 -10.18
C ALA A 132 -3.68 4.80 -11.12
N LEU A 133 -4.07 3.54 -10.91
CA LEU A 133 -3.47 2.40 -11.63
C LEU A 133 -4.04 2.25 -13.06
N PRO A 134 -3.23 2.44 -14.12
CA PRO A 134 -3.71 2.31 -15.49
C PRO A 134 -3.93 0.84 -15.86
N LEU A 135 -5.18 0.47 -16.18
CA LEU A 135 -5.49 -0.86 -16.71
C LEU A 135 -4.95 -1.08 -18.13
N PHE A 136 -4.91 0.00 -18.92
CA PHE A 136 -4.36 -0.01 -20.27
C PHE A 136 -3.37 1.14 -20.39
N ARG A 137 -2.13 0.85 -20.80
CA ARG A 137 -1.24 1.90 -21.29
C ARG A 137 -1.73 2.31 -22.68
N VAL A 138 -2.43 3.44 -22.77
CA VAL A 138 -2.61 4.10 -24.05
C VAL A 138 -1.26 4.71 -24.39
N SER A 139 -0.47 4.02 -25.20
CA SER A 139 0.70 4.61 -25.85
C SER A 139 0.18 5.70 -26.77
N LEU A 140 0.11 6.94 -26.28
CA LEU A 140 0.03 8.09 -27.16
C LEU A 140 1.35 8.11 -27.93
N VAL A 141 1.35 7.52 -29.12
CA VAL A 141 2.41 7.75 -30.10
C VAL A 141 2.43 9.26 -30.29
N SER A 142 3.52 9.89 -29.84
CA SER A 142 3.78 11.31 -30.05
C SER A 142 3.66 11.59 -31.54
N LEU A 143 2.55 12.20 -31.96
CA LEU A 143 2.42 12.81 -33.27
C LEU A 143 3.34 14.04 -33.25
N ALA A 144 4.63 13.81 -33.46
CA ALA A 144 5.53 14.90 -33.80
C ALA A 144 4.96 15.57 -35.08
N PRO A 145 4.78 16.91 -35.10
CA PRO A 145 4.37 17.60 -36.32
C PRO A 145 5.45 17.38 -37.38
N ASN A 146 5.06 16.75 -38.48
CA ASN A 146 5.92 16.44 -39.61
C ASN A 146 6.58 17.74 -40.13
N PRO A 147 7.91 17.91 -40.06
CA PRO A 147 8.54 19.10 -40.60
C PRO A 147 8.74 18.93 -42.11
N LEU A 148 8.18 19.87 -42.88
CA LEU A 148 8.57 20.25 -44.24
C LEU A 148 8.15 19.32 -45.40
N VAL A 149 6.95 19.56 -45.95
CA VAL A 149 6.79 19.51 -47.41
C VAL A 149 7.26 20.86 -47.94
N SER A 150 8.49 20.90 -48.44
CA SER A 150 8.98 21.99 -49.28
C SER A 150 8.30 21.86 -50.64
N GLU A 151 7.25 22.65 -50.89
CA GLU A 151 6.72 22.83 -52.25
C GLU A 151 7.81 23.48 -53.12
N GLY A 152 8.48 22.63 -53.91
CA GLY A 152 9.38 23.05 -54.97
C GLY A 152 8.57 23.66 -56.10
N VAL A 153 8.69 24.97 -56.23
CA VAL A 153 8.28 25.76 -57.39
C VAL A 153 8.90 25.17 -58.65
N VAL A 154 8.07 24.69 -59.59
CA VAL A 154 8.48 24.48 -60.99
C VAL A 154 7.92 25.66 -61.80
N LEU A 155 8.77 26.66 -62.04
CA LEU A 155 8.51 27.68 -63.04
C LEU A 155 8.57 27.02 -64.42
N VAL A 156 7.45 27.01 -65.14
CA VAL A 156 7.43 26.81 -66.59
C VAL A 156 7.27 28.20 -67.21
N THR A 157 8.35 28.72 -67.76
CA THR A 157 8.37 29.94 -68.59
C THR A 157 7.87 29.62 -70.01
N PRO A 158 7.34 30.62 -70.75
CA PRO A 158 6.46 30.44 -71.90
C PRO A 158 7.10 29.85 -73.15
#